data_AF-A0A392NEV5-F1
#
_entry.id   AF-A0A392NEV5-F1
#
_cell.length_a   1.000
_cell.length_b   1.000
_cell.length_c   1.000
_cell.angle_alpha   90.00
_cell.angle_beta   90.00
_cell.angle_gamma   90.00
#
_symmetry.space_group_name_H-M   'P 1'
#
loop_
_entity.id
_entity.type
_entity.pdbx_description
1 polymer ?
#
loop_
_entity_poly.entity_id
_entity_poly.type
_entity_poly.pdbx_seq_one_letter_code
_entity_poly.pdbx_strand_id
1 'polypeptide(L)'
;MCKLRLLQLAGVKLKGDFKHLSGNLRWLHWHGFPLTYIPEEFQQASLVANELKYSNLTQMWKKNKVLENLKILNLSHSKDLTKTPDFSYMPTLEKIVLKDCPSLSVVSKSIGSLDKLLINLTNCT
;
A
#
# COMPACT_ATOMS: atom_id res chain seq x y z
N MET A 1 0.21 -25.65 -5.66
CA MET A 1 0.46 -24.24 -5.29
C MET A 1 -0.88 -23.53 -5.09
N CYS A 2 -1.04 -22.80 -3.99
CA CYS A 2 -2.27 -22.06 -3.71
C CYS A 2 -2.41 -20.87 -4.68
N LYS A 3 -3.46 -20.89 -5.50
CA LYS A 3 -3.85 -19.83 -6.44
C LYS A 3 -4.52 -18.64 -5.72
N LEU A 4 -4.02 -18.27 -4.54
CA LEU A 4 -4.60 -17.22 -3.73
C LEU A 4 -4.47 -15.89 -4.48
N ARG A 5 -5.62 -15.30 -4.84
CA ARG A 5 -5.70 -14.03 -5.57
C ARG A 5 -6.21 -12.88 -4.69
N LEU A 6 -6.91 -13.20 -3.60
CA LEU A 6 -7.44 -12.25 -2.64
C LEU A 6 -7.07 -12.71 -1.24
N LEU A 7 -6.54 -11.78 -0.44
CA LEU A 7 -6.20 -12.00 0.96
C LEU A 7 -6.84 -10.88 1.78
N GLN A 8 -7.74 -11.25 2.68
CA GLN A 8 -8.43 -10.35 3.59
C GLN A 8 -8.05 -10.70 5.02
N LEU A 9 -7.53 -9.71 5.74
CA LEU A 9 -7.06 -9.84 7.11
C LEU A 9 -7.55 -8.64 7.91
N ALA A 10 -8.06 -8.87 9.12
CA ALA A 10 -8.54 -7.81 9.99
C ALA A 10 -8.17 -8.11 11.45
N GLY A 11 -7.41 -7.22 12.08
CA GLY A 11 -7.03 -7.36 13.49
C GLY A 11 -6.11 -8.56 13.78
N VAL A 12 -5.42 -9.07 12.77
CA VAL A 12 -4.52 -10.23 12.90
C VAL A 12 -3.06 -9.85 12.71
N LYS A 13 -2.20 -10.46 13.52
CA LYS A 13 -0.74 -10.40 13.38
C LYS A 13 -0.23 -11.75 12.91
N LEU A 14 0.21 -11.82 11.67
CA LEU A 14 0.88 -13.02 11.16
C LEU A 14 2.25 -13.17 11.84
N LYS A 15 2.60 -14.41 12.17
CA LYS A 15 3.95 -14.80 12.61
C LYS A 15 4.60 -15.60 11.48
N GLY A 16 5.90 -15.45 11.29
CA GLY A 16 6.65 -16.09 10.21
C GLY A 16 7.04 -15.11 9.10
N ASP A 17 7.60 -15.64 8.02
CA ASP A 17 7.99 -14.83 6.87
C ASP A 17 6.83 -14.61 5.88
N PHE A 18 6.98 -13.58 5.05
CA PHE A 18 6.00 -13.21 4.02
C PHE A 18 6.35 -13.81 2.65
N LYS A 19 7.40 -14.66 2.57
CA LYS A 19 7.92 -15.23 1.31
C LYS A 19 6.91 -16.15 0.64
N HIS A 20 6.11 -16.83 1.45
CA HIS A 20 5.15 -17.83 1.00
C HIS A 20 3.75 -17.27 0.77
N LEU A 21 3.53 -15.98 1.00
CA LEU A 21 2.30 -15.33 0.56
C LEU A 21 2.29 -15.31 -0.97
N SER A 22 1.22 -15.87 -1.56
CA SER A 22 1.17 -16.22 -2.98
C SER A 22 1.60 -15.07 -3.90
N GLY A 23 2.59 -15.29 -4.76
CA GLY A 23 2.99 -14.33 -5.80
C GLY A 23 1.90 -14.03 -6.84
N ASN A 24 0.79 -14.77 -6.80
CA ASN A 24 -0.41 -14.54 -7.63
C ASN A 24 -1.44 -13.63 -6.96
N LEU A 25 -1.14 -13.09 -5.78
CA LEU A 25 -2.04 -12.21 -5.06
C LEU A 25 -2.33 -10.96 -5.89
N ARG A 26 -3.62 -10.72 -6.16
CA ARG A 26 -4.12 -9.56 -6.92
C ARG A 26 -4.71 -8.51 -6.00
N TRP A 27 -5.29 -8.90 -4.87
CA TRP A 27 -5.90 -8.00 -3.91
C TRP A 27 -5.45 -8.34 -2.50
N LEU A 28 -4.76 -7.40 -1.87
CA LEU A 28 -4.51 -7.42 -0.43
C LEU A 28 -5.43 -6.40 0.26
N HIS A 29 -6.21 -6.88 1.22
CA HIS A 29 -6.92 -6.03 2.17
C HIS A 29 -6.49 -6.43 3.57
N TRP A 30 -5.76 -5.55 4.25
CA TRP A 30 -5.25 -5.82 5.60
C TRP A 30 -5.57 -4.66 6.52
N HIS A 31 -6.66 -4.80 7.24
CA HIS A 31 -7.09 -3.83 8.25
C HIS A 31 -6.25 -3.98 9.52
N GLY A 32 -5.61 -2.89 9.94
CA GLY A 32 -4.73 -2.91 11.10
C GLY A 32 -3.37 -3.54 10.81
N PHE A 33 -2.77 -3.25 9.64
CA PHE A 33 -1.46 -3.80 9.30
C PHE A 33 -0.41 -3.40 10.36
N PRO A 34 0.24 -4.38 11.03
CA PRO A 34 0.92 -4.13 12.30
C PRO A 34 2.34 -3.60 12.16
N LEU A 35 2.94 -3.65 10.97
CA LEU A 35 4.34 -3.27 10.75
C LEU A 35 4.46 -1.82 10.28
N THR A 36 5.61 -1.22 10.56
CA THR A 36 5.91 0.18 10.19
C THR A 36 6.33 0.35 8.73
N TYR A 37 6.67 -0.75 8.06
CA TYR A 37 6.95 -0.84 6.62
C TYR A 37 6.54 -2.22 6.12
N ILE A 38 6.26 -2.33 4.83
CA ILE A 38 6.02 -3.62 4.18
C ILE A 38 7.36 -4.36 4.02
N PRO A 39 7.46 -5.63 4.45
CA PRO A 39 8.68 -6.43 4.32
C PRO A 39 9.16 -6.59 2.86
N GLU A 40 10.48 -6.63 2.66
CA GLU A 40 11.08 -6.74 1.32
C GLU A 40 10.77 -8.11 0.68
N GLU A 41 10.65 -9.15 1.49
CA GLU A 41 10.32 -10.51 1.09
C GLU A 41 8.86 -10.70 0.64
N PHE A 42 7.97 -9.72 0.90
CA PHE A 42 6.59 -9.83 0.45
C PHE A 42 6.48 -9.62 -1.06
N GLN A 43 6.03 -10.66 -1.76
CA GLN A 43 5.86 -10.65 -3.21
C GLN A 43 4.60 -9.89 -3.61
N GLN A 44 4.79 -8.77 -4.33
CA GLN A 44 3.71 -7.83 -4.66
C GLN A 44 3.56 -7.57 -6.16
N ALA A 45 4.35 -8.23 -7.01
CA ALA A 45 4.42 -7.97 -8.45
C ALA A 45 3.06 -8.10 -9.18
N SER A 46 2.19 -8.99 -8.69
CA SER A 46 0.86 -9.23 -9.26
C SER A 46 -0.26 -8.37 -8.64
N LEU A 47 0.03 -7.57 -7.61
CA LEU A 47 -1.00 -6.80 -6.91
C LEU A 47 -1.62 -5.77 -7.84
N VAL A 48 -2.95 -5.72 -7.79
CA VAL A 48 -3.82 -4.75 -8.48
C VAL A 48 -4.42 -3.79 -7.47
N ALA A 49 -4.79 -4.29 -6.30
CA ALA A 49 -5.31 -3.48 -5.20
C ALA A 49 -4.57 -3.80 -3.90
N ASN A 50 -4.10 -2.76 -3.23
CA ASN A 50 -3.48 -2.86 -1.92
C ASN A 50 -4.16 -1.89 -0.95
N GLU A 51 -4.90 -2.44 0.01
CA GLU A 51 -5.65 -1.69 1.01
C GLU A 51 -5.14 -2.03 2.41
N LEU A 52 -4.36 -1.12 2.98
CA LEU A 52 -3.75 -1.25 4.30
C LEU A 52 -4.32 -0.15 5.20
N LYS A 53 -5.62 -0.23 5.50
CA LYS A 53 -6.31 0.75 6.34
C LYS A 53 -5.91 0.59 7.81
N TYR A 54 -5.90 1.68 8.55
CA TYR A 54 -5.55 1.71 9.98
C TYR A 54 -4.18 1.10 10.27
N SER A 55 -3.21 1.31 9.38
CA SER A 55 -1.89 0.70 9.50
C SER A 55 -0.97 1.50 10.42
N ASN A 56 0.00 0.80 11.00
CA ASN A 56 1.12 1.41 11.73
C ASN A 56 2.25 1.87 10.80
N LEU A 57 1.97 1.98 9.49
CA LEU A 57 2.97 2.33 8.49
C LEU A 57 3.43 3.77 8.71
N THR A 58 4.74 3.96 8.87
CA THR A 58 5.35 5.31 8.84
C THR A 58 5.75 5.70 7.43
N GLN A 59 6.07 4.70 6.60
CA GLN A 59 6.30 4.75 5.16
C GLN A 59 5.95 3.37 4.57
N MET A 60 5.65 3.31 3.26
CA MET A 60 5.18 2.06 2.66
C MET A 60 6.28 1.00 2.52
N TRP A 61 7.46 1.36 2.00
CA TRP A 61 8.63 0.48 1.91
C TRP A 61 9.91 1.20 2.33
N LYS A 62 10.93 0.44 2.72
CA LYS A 62 12.29 0.96 2.93
C LYS A 62 13.02 1.24 1.62
N LYS A 63 12.78 0.43 0.61
CA LYS A 63 13.29 0.56 -0.75
C LYS A 63 12.12 0.57 -1.72
N ASN A 64 12.20 1.39 -2.75
CA ASN A 64 11.16 1.45 -3.77
C ASN A 64 11.00 0.09 -4.45
N LYS A 65 9.76 -0.28 -4.76
CA LYS A 65 9.40 -1.50 -5.48
C LYS A 65 8.56 -1.13 -6.69
N VAL A 66 8.93 -1.66 -7.85
CA VAL A 66 8.12 -1.54 -9.07
C VAL A 66 6.87 -2.40 -8.91
N LEU A 67 5.69 -1.80 -9.07
CA LEU A 67 4.39 -2.46 -9.04
C LEU A 67 3.64 -2.12 -10.32
N GLU A 68 4.00 -2.81 -11.40
CA GLU A 68 3.50 -2.54 -12.76
C GLU A 68 1.98 -2.73 -12.88
N ASN A 69 1.36 -3.52 -12.00
CA ASN A 69 -0.04 -3.89 -12.07
C ASN A 69 -0.94 -3.14 -11.05
N LEU A 70 -0.37 -2.33 -10.17
CA LEU A 70 -1.10 -1.74 -9.06
C LEU A 70 -1.97 -0.57 -9.53
N LYS A 71 -3.28 -0.73 -9.44
CA LYS A 71 -4.29 0.27 -9.80
C LYS A 71 -4.84 1.03 -8.61
N ILE A 72 -4.95 0.38 -7.43
CA ILE A 72 -5.58 0.96 -6.25
C ILE A 72 -4.64 0.86 -5.05
N LEU A 73 -4.37 2.01 -4.42
CA LEU A 73 -3.65 2.10 -3.15
C LEU A 73 -4.53 2.80 -2.11
N ASN A 74 -4.80 2.13 -0.99
CA ASN A 74 -5.53 2.73 0.12
C ASN A 74 -4.73 2.57 1.42
N LEU A 75 -4.31 3.69 1.99
CA LEU A 75 -3.58 3.76 3.25
C LEU A 75 -4.34 4.60 4.30
N SER A 76 -5.66 4.74 4.14
CA SER A 76 -6.49 5.58 5.01
C SER A 76 -6.37 5.19 6.48
N HIS A 77 -6.50 6.19 7.35
CA HIS A 77 -6.43 6.08 8.81
C HIS A 77 -5.06 5.63 9.34
N SER A 78 -4.00 5.75 8.53
CA SER A 78 -2.63 5.46 8.96
C SER A 78 -2.04 6.68 9.66
N LYS A 79 -2.21 6.73 10.98
CA LYS A 79 -1.90 7.91 11.80
C LYS A 79 -0.43 8.29 11.80
N ASP A 80 0.45 7.32 11.64
CA ASP A 80 1.91 7.51 11.69
C ASP A 80 2.53 7.70 10.30
N LEU A 81 1.74 7.63 9.23
CA LEU A 81 2.24 7.74 7.86
C LEU A 81 2.73 9.17 7.60
N THR A 82 4.03 9.33 7.39
CA THR A 82 4.66 10.66 7.23
C THR A 82 4.85 11.06 5.78
N LYS A 83 5.01 10.07 4.89
CA LYS A 83 5.25 10.30 3.47
C LYS A 83 4.59 9.26 2.57
N THR A 84 4.18 9.68 1.38
CA THR A 84 3.71 8.74 0.33
C THR A 84 4.89 8.00 -0.31
N PRO A 85 4.66 6.85 -0.96
CA PRO A 85 5.67 6.23 -1.81
C PRO A 85 5.97 7.08 -3.05
N ASP A 86 7.07 6.76 -3.73
CA ASP A 86 7.36 7.28 -5.06
C ASP A 86 6.48 6.57 -6.09
N PHE A 87 5.60 7.33 -6.73
CA PHE A 87 4.62 6.83 -7.69
C PHE A 87 5.20 6.53 -9.08
N SER A 88 6.44 6.94 -9.37
CA SER A 88 7.12 6.56 -10.63
C SER A 88 7.28 5.05 -10.79
N TYR A 89 7.25 4.32 -9.67
CA TYR A 89 7.30 2.86 -9.62
C TYR A 89 5.93 2.19 -9.77
N MET A 90 4.85 2.94 -9.98
CA MET A 90 3.47 2.44 -10.09
C MET A 90 2.78 3.06 -11.31
N PRO A 91 3.24 2.76 -12.54
CA PRO A 91 2.80 3.45 -13.74
C PRO A 91 1.31 3.24 -14.07
N THR A 92 0.67 2.20 -13.51
CA THR A 92 -0.75 1.88 -13.74
C THR A 92 -1.68 2.33 -12.61
N LEU A 93 -1.18 3.15 -11.68
CA LEU A 93 -1.95 3.59 -10.52
C LEU A 93 -3.08 4.54 -10.93
N GLU A 94 -4.32 4.12 -10.65
CA GLU A 94 -5.55 4.83 -11.02
C GLU A 94 -6.19 5.54 -9.81
N LYS A 95 -5.95 5.04 -8.58
CA LYS A 95 -6.59 5.56 -7.37
C LYS A 95 -5.70 5.50 -6.13
N ILE A 96 -5.61 6.62 -5.42
CA ILE A 96 -5.01 6.72 -4.09
C ILE A 96 -6.04 7.24 -3.08
N VAL A 97 -6.16 6.54 -1.95
CA VAL A 97 -6.99 6.98 -0.83
C VAL A 97 -6.14 7.07 0.43
N LEU A 98 -6.00 8.28 0.94
CA LEU A 98 -5.22 8.68 2.11
C LEU A 98 -6.13 9.52 3.01
N LYS A 99 -7.26 8.97 3.44
CA LYS A 99 -8.20 9.68 4.31
C LYS A 99 -7.73 9.58 5.76
N ASP A 100 -7.84 10.66 6.55
CA ASP A 100 -7.54 10.70 7.98
C ASP A 100 -6.08 10.26 8.29
N CYS A 101 -5.10 10.81 7.57
CA CYS A 101 -3.67 10.58 7.80
C CYS A 101 -3.01 11.86 8.39
N PRO A 102 -3.14 12.13 9.70
CA PRO A 102 -2.75 13.41 10.32
C PRO A 102 -1.23 13.63 10.46
N SER A 103 -0.38 12.66 10.14
CA SER A 103 1.09 12.86 10.14
C SER A 103 1.65 13.03 8.73
N LEU A 104 0.81 12.96 7.69
CA LEU A 104 1.24 12.95 6.30
C LEU A 104 1.66 14.35 5.84
N SER A 105 2.96 14.64 5.94
CA SER A 105 3.54 15.94 5.58
C SER A 105 4.21 15.96 4.20
N VAL A 106 4.54 14.80 3.63
CA VAL A 106 5.27 14.72 2.36
C VAL A 106 4.52 13.86 1.33
N VAL A 107 4.08 14.49 0.25
CA VAL A 107 3.55 13.80 -0.93
C VAL A 107 4.63 13.80 -2.02
N SER A 108 4.90 12.63 -2.61
CA SER A 108 5.88 12.49 -3.68
C SER A 108 5.51 13.33 -4.90
N LYS A 109 6.47 14.07 -5.45
CA LYS A 109 6.29 14.88 -6.67
C LYS A 109 5.92 14.05 -7.90
N SER A 110 6.28 12.77 -7.93
CA SER A 110 5.89 11.83 -9.00
C SER A 110 4.39 11.60 -9.09
N ILE A 111 3.59 12.10 -8.15
CA ILE A 111 2.13 12.08 -8.28
C ILE A 111 1.65 12.86 -9.52
N GLY A 112 2.41 13.87 -9.94
CA GLY A 112 2.10 14.67 -11.13
C GLY A 112 2.37 13.98 -12.46
N SER A 113 3.04 12.82 -12.48
CA SER A 113 3.29 12.04 -13.71
C SER A 113 2.19 11.01 -14.00
N LEU A 114 1.11 10.97 -13.22
CA LEU A 114 0.00 10.04 -13.40
C LEU A 114 -1.19 10.75 -14.07
N ASP A 115 -1.39 10.47 -15.36
CA ASP A 115 -2.33 11.21 -16.22
C ASP A 115 -3.82 11.12 -15.82
N LYS A 116 -4.22 10.12 -15.01
CA LYS A 116 -5.64 9.83 -14.67
C LYS A 116 -5.84 9.40 -13.21
N LEU A 117 -5.05 9.96 -12.30
CA LEU A 117 -5.10 9.59 -10.89
C LEU A 117 -6.31 10.22 -10.18
N LEU A 118 -7.14 9.38 -9.54
CA LEU A 118 -8.10 9.82 -8.53
C LEU A 118 -7.46 9.84 -7.15
N ILE A 119 -7.49 11.00 -6.49
CA ILE A 119 -6.87 11.19 -5.18
C ILE A 119 -7.90 11.61 -4.13
N ASN A 120 -7.78 11.04 -2.93
CA ASN A 120 -8.49 11.50 -1.74
C ASN A 120 -7.48 11.72 -0.60
N LEU A 121 -7.37 12.98 -0.16
CA LEU A 121 -6.53 13.45 0.96
C LEU A 121 -7.39 14.09 2.07
N THR A 122 -8.66 13.70 2.20
CA THR A 122 -9.55 14.29 3.20
C THR A 122 -8.99 14.06 4.61
N ASN A 123 -8.94 15.12 5.42
CA ASN A 123 -8.41 15.11 6.79
C ASN A 123 -6.93 14.67 6.90
N CYS A 124 -6.11 15.03 5.92
CA CYS A 124 -4.65 15.10 6.05
C CYS A 124 -4.23 16.53 6.41
N THR A 125 -3.09 16.69 7.07
CA THR A 125 -2.56 17.98 7.55
C THR A 125 -1.21 18.29 6.95
#